data_AF-A0A7C1G1X1-F1
#
_entry.id   AF-A0A7C1G1X1-F1
#
_cell.length_a   1.000
_cell.length_b   1.000
_cell.length_c   1.000
_cell.angle_alpha   90.00
_cell.angle_beta   90.00
_cell.angle_gamma   90.00
#
_symmetry.space_group_name_H-M   'P 1'
#
loop_
_entity.id
_entity.type
_entity.pdbx_description
1 polymer ?
#
loop_
_entity_poly.entity_id
_entity_poly.type
_entity_poly.pdbx_seq_one_letter_code
_entity_poly.pdbx_strand_id
1 'polypeptide(L)'
;MVSRFNPTVTNNAVLTVENGVEIDMYDSELIIDEGSSLIIGDSVVFRAKRGANKISIYGNIQIGYNVTFTADEGSTIELYFDSGSVAIPNCNFNNCTVRSFAEPLNITQSHFTNSTVLQLGFNMFVSKSHFENSFIKALNVSVEFPQRNKTVSVDSCTFFSTDNNVEMPAIDVWSYDKFFIEYNTINGYYNGIQLQYSGAGNSGNQNLNNNEIYNSTMSGIMLFNSTSSISSNHLHNNLKGLSIYDNCNVALYGNPGAETYDEVNYITNNDSYEVYASSGSLPWKSLRTMITAR
;
A
#
# COMPACT_ATOMS: atom_id res chain seq x y z
N MET A 1 6.73 7.17 -38.20
CA MET A 1 7.91 7.66 -37.45
C MET A 1 7.46 7.76 -36.01
N VAL A 2 8.04 6.97 -35.10
CA VAL A 2 7.71 7.03 -33.67
C VAL A 2 8.75 7.93 -33.02
N SER A 3 8.33 9.09 -32.51
CA SER A 3 9.24 10.00 -31.81
C SER A 3 9.38 9.55 -30.36
N ARG A 4 10.62 9.27 -29.93
CA ARG A 4 10.96 9.14 -28.51
C ARG A 4 11.13 10.54 -27.94
N PHE A 5 10.69 10.77 -26.71
CA PHE A 5 10.83 12.07 -26.06
C PHE A 5 11.47 11.91 -24.69
N ASN A 6 12.65 12.50 -24.49
CA ASN A 6 13.40 12.44 -23.24
C ASN A 6 13.70 13.85 -22.70
N PRO A 7 12.67 14.64 -22.35
CA PRO A 7 12.87 16.00 -21.85
C PRO A 7 13.47 16.00 -20.46
N THR A 8 14.30 17.01 -20.22
CA THR A 8 14.77 17.37 -18.87
C THR A 8 14.38 18.82 -18.61
N VAL A 9 13.62 19.05 -17.54
CA VAL A 9 13.21 20.39 -17.09
C VAL A 9 14.20 20.84 -16.02
N THR A 10 14.91 21.93 -16.28
CA THR A 10 16.05 22.40 -15.46
C THR A 10 15.99 23.91 -15.22
N ASN A 11 16.96 24.45 -14.46
CA ASN A 11 17.13 25.89 -14.23
C ASN A 11 15.93 26.58 -13.56
N ASN A 12 15.29 25.89 -12.60
CA ASN A 12 14.09 26.35 -11.91
C ASN A 12 12.89 26.59 -12.85
N ALA A 13 12.89 25.93 -14.01
CA ALA A 13 11.78 26.01 -14.95
C ALA A 13 10.56 25.22 -14.43
N VAL A 14 9.39 25.60 -14.96
CA VAL A 14 8.13 24.91 -14.70
C VAL A 14 7.62 24.35 -16.02
N LEU A 15 7.42 23.03 -16.07
CA LEU A 15 6.67 22.38 -17.15
C LEU A 15 5.23 22.23 -16.70
N THR A 16 4.30 22.82 -17.45
CA THR A 16 2.87 22.65 -17.24
C THR A 16 2.29 21.77 -18.34
N VAL A 17 1.60 20.71 -17.94
CA VAL A 17 0.73 19.91 -18.82
C VAL A 17 -0.69 20.34 -18.55
N GLU A 18 -1.26 21.08 -19.50
CA GLU A 18 -2.60 21.66 -19.37
C GLU A 18 -3.71 20.60 -19.25
N ASN A 19 -4.87 21.03 -18.75
CA ASN A 19 -6.02 20.14 -18.54
C ASN A 19 -6.41 19.37 -19.81
N GLY A 20 -6.75 18.09 -19.66
CA GLY A 20 -7.23 17.23 -20.74
C GLY A 20 -6.20 16.87 -21.80
N VAL A 21 -4.92 17.23 -21.60
CA VAL A 21 -3.85 16.85 -22.52
C VAL A 21 -3.57 15.35 -22.43
N GLU A 22 -3.34 14.73 -23.59
CA GLU A 22 -2.91 13.34 -23.71
C GLU A 22 -1.48 13.29 -24.26
N ILE A 23 -0.62 12.51 -23.60
CA ILE A 23 0.78 12.33 -23.92
C ILE A 23 1.03 10.84 -24.15
N ASP A 24 1.26 10.48 -25.41
CA ASP A 24 1.75 9.14 -25.75
C ASP A 24 3.27 9.06 -25.56
N MET A 25 3.71 8.08 -24.78
CA MET A 25 5.10 7.81 -24.47
C MET A 25 5.57 6.54 -25.20
N TYR A 26 6.74 6.64 -25.85
CA TYR A 26 7.34 5.54 -26.60
C TYR A 26 8.79 5.39 -26.17
N ASP A 27 9.08 4.50 -25.22
CA ASP A 27 10.43 4.26 -24.71
C ASP A 27 11.11 5.59 -24.31
N SER A 28 10.41 6.32 -23.42
CA SER A 28 10.59 7.76 -23.14
C SER A 28 10.69 8.03 -21.64
N GLU A 29 11.52 9.01 -21.26
CA GLU A 29 11.70 9.46 -19.88
C GLU A 29 11.53 10.99 -19.74
N LEU A 30 10.57 11.44 -18.94
CA LEU A 30 10.45 12.83 -18.52
C LEU A 30 11.20 13.03 -17.20
N ILE A 31 12.18 13.93 -17.18
CA ILE A 31 12.96 14.26 -15.98
C ILE A 31 12.67 15.69 -15.53
N ILE A 32 12.33 15.84 -14.25
CA ILE A 32 12.17 17.13 -13.57
C ILE A 32 13.29 17.26 -12.54
N ASP A 33 14.32 18.04 -12.87
CA ASP A 33 15.50 18.21 -12.01
C ASP A 33 15.16 18.98 -10.72
N GLU A 34 16.04 18.86 -9.74
CA GLU A 34 15.99 19.64 -8.50
C GLU A 34 15.82 21.14 -8.78
N GLY A 35 14.98 21.81 -7.98
CA GLY A 35 14.62 23.22 -8.15
C GLY A 35 13.58 23.49 -9.25
N SER A 36 13.34 22.55 -10.16
CA SER A 36 12.32 22.66 -11.21
C SER A 36 10.99 22.04 -10.77
N SER A 37 9.92 22.26 -11.55
CA SER A 37 8.58 21.78 -11.21
C SER A 37 7.83 21.20 -12.40
N LEU A 38 7.02 20.16 -12.15
CA LEU A 38 5.99 19.68 -13.06
C LEU A 38 4.60 19.97 -12.48
N ILE A 39 3.76 20.63 -13.25
CA ILE A 39 2.36 20.85 -12.93
C ILE A 39 1.53 20.07 -13.94
N ILE A 40 0.79 19.07 -13.47
CA ILE A 40 -0.15 18.29 -14.27
C ILE A 40 -1.56 18.81 -13.97
N GLY A 41 -2.25 19.29 -15.00
CA GLY A 41 -3.63 19.71 -14.93
C GLY A 41 -4.60 18.54 -14.73
N ASP A 42 -5.88 18.86 -14.67
CA ASP A 42 -6.93 17.87 -14.49
C ASP A 42 -7.16 17.04 -15.76
N SER A 43 -7.57 15.78 -15.59
CA SER A 43 -7.95 14.87 -16.69
C SER A 43 -6.85 14.65 -17.74
N VAL A 44 -5.58 14.85 -17.35
CA VAL A 44 -4.42 14.55 -18.21
C VAL A 44 -4.22 13.04 -18.31
N VAL A 45 -3.75 12.58 -19.46
CA VAL A 45 -3.42 11.17 -19.70
C VAL A 45 -1.96 11.04 -20.12
N PHE A 46 -1.19 10.26 -19.36
CA PHE A 46 0.11 9.74 -19.79
C PHE A 46 -0.05 8.29 -20.19
N ARG A 47 0.18 7.98 -21.47
CA ARG A 47 0.01 6.64 -22.02
C ARG A 47 1.31 6.08 -22.56
N ALA A 48 1.89 5.11 -21.87
CA ALA A 48 2.96 4.29 -22.42
C ALA A 48 2.39 3.39 -23.52
N LYS A 49 2.81 3.63 -24.76
CA LYS A 49 2.40 2.87 -25.95
C LYS A 49 3.39 1.77 -26.30
N ARG A 50 4.65 1.91 -25.89
CA ARG A 50 5.73 0.98 -26.20
C ARG A 50 6.93 1.18 -25.27
N GLY A 51 7.66 0.10 -24.99
CA GLY A 51 8.93 0.14 -24.28
C GLY A 51 8.79 0.46 -22.80
N ALA A 52 9.92 0.77 -22.16
CA ALA A 52 9.95 1.20 -20.78
C ALA A 52 9.85 2.71 -20.72
N ASN A 53 8.84 3.23 -20.03
CA ASN A 53 8.62 4.67 -19.89
C ASN A 53 8.74 5.08 -18.44
N LYS A 54 9.14 6.33 -18.21
CA LYS A 54 9.38 6.84 -16.87
C LYS A 54 9.09 8.32 -16.74
N ILE A 55 8.58 8.72 -15.59
CA ILE A 55 8.48 10.11 -15.16
C ILE A 55 9.29 10.22 -13.86
N SER A 56 10.45 10.86 -13.94
CA SER A 56 11.42 11.01 -12.87
C SER A 56 11.34 12.41 -12.27
N ILE A 57 10.92 12.50 -11.02
CA ILE A 57 10.73 13.75 -10.30
C ILE A 57 11.79 13.88 -9.19
N TYR A 58 12.81 14.69 -9.44
CA TYR A 58 13.80 15.13 -8.45
C TYR A 58 13.43 16.50 -7.85
N GLY A 59 12.73 17.33 -8.62
CA GLY A 59 12.16 18.60 -8.17
C GLY A 59 10.76 18.46 -7.56
N ASN A 60 9.90 19.45 -7.78
CA ASN A 60 8.54 19.46 -7.26
C ASN A 60 7.53 18.93 -8.27
N ILE A 61 6.42 18.38 -7.77
CA ILE A 61 5.28 18.00 -8.60
C ILE A 61 3.96 18.44 -7.98
N GLN A 62 3.05 18.90 -8.83
CA GLN A 62 1.63 19.08 -8.51
C GLN A 62 0.81 18.24 -9.49
N ILE A 63 -0.07 17.39 -8.98
CA ILE A 63 -0.95 16.52 -9.77
C ILE A 63 -2.39 16.98 -9.56
N GLY A 64 -3.08 17.28 -10.67
CA GLY A 64 -4.51 17.57 -10.70
C GLY A 64 -5.38 16.33 -10.43
N TYR A 65 -6.68 16.47 -10.63
CA TYR A 65 -7.66 15.40 -10.44
C TYR A 65 -7.92 14.62 -11.74
N ASN A 66 -8.39 13.39 -11.61
CA ASN A 66 -8.74 12.50 -12.72
C ASN A 66 -7.57 12.26 -13.70
N VAL A 67 -6.32 12.43 -13.27
CA VAL A 67 -5.15 12.13 -14.09
C VAL A 67 -5.03 10.62 -14.26
N THR A 68 -4.72 10.18 -15.47
CA THR A 68 -4.53 8.77 -15.78
C THR A 68 -3.11 8.50 -16.23
N PHE A 69 -2.45 7.57 -15.54
CA PHE A 69 -1.21 6.94 -15.99
C PHE A 69 -1.54 5.54 -16.43
N THR A 70 -1.15 5.17 -17.65
CA THR A 70 -1.51 3.86 -18.21
C THR A 70 -0.42 3.33 -19.12
N ALA A 71 -0.20 2.02 -19.10
CA ALA A 71 0.65 1.33 -20.06
C ALA A 71 -0.16 0.31 -20.86
N ASP A 72 0.02 0.34 -22.18
CA ASP A 72 -0.53 -0.64 -23.11
C ASP A 72 0.24 -1.98 -22.96
N GLU A 73 -0.35 -3.07 -23.43
CA GLU A 73 0.25 -4.41 -23.37
C GLU A 73 1.69 -4.42 -23.92
N GLY A 74 2.62 -5.00 -23.16
CA GLY A 74 4.04 -5.07 -23.52
C GLY A 74 4.82 -3.77 -23.31
N SER A 75 4.22 -2.75 -22.68
CA SER A 75 4.90 -1.53 -22.25
C SER A 75 4.79 -1.32 -20.74
N THR A 76 5.62 -0.44 -20.18
CA THR A 76 5.56 -0.07 -18.77
C THR A 76 5.65 1.45 -18.60
N ILE A 77 5.12 1.93 -17.47
CA ILE A 77 5.36 3.29 -16.99
C ILE A 77 5.66 3.28 -15.48
N GLU A 78 6.77 3.90 -15.10
CA GLU A 78 7.14 4.15 -13.71
C GLU A 78 7.03 5.65 -13.41
N LEU A 79 6.33 5.99 -12.33
CA LEU A 79 6.41 7.30 -11.68
C LEU A 79 7.41 7.19 -10.54
N TYR A 80 8.48 7.97 -10.61
CA TYR A 80 9.54 8.00 -9.62
C TYR A 80 9.57 9.35 -8.91
N PHE A 81 9.36 9.35 -7.60
CA PHE A 81 9.48 10.54 -6.76
C PHE A 81 10.71 10.39 -5.86
N ASP A 82 11.71 11.24 -6.04
CA ASP A 82 12.96 11.17 -5.28
C ASP A 82 12.89 11.88 -3.93
N SER A 83 12.06 12.93 -3.84
CA SER A 83 11.96 13.75 -2.64
C SER A 83 10.65 14.56 -2.63
N GLY A 84 10.53 15.45 -1.64
CA GLY A 84 9.40 16.37 -1.51
C GLY A 84 8.13 15.72 -0.95
N SER A 85 7.06 16.52 -0.87
CA SER A 85 5.72 16.03 -0.51
C SER A 85 4.93 15.80 -1.79
N VAL A 86 4.35 14.61 -1.94
CA VAL A 86 3.57 14.24 -3.12
C VAL A 86 2.13 13.95 -2.71
N ALA A 87 1.18 14.51 -3.47
CA ALA A 87 -0.24 14.23 -3.34
C ALA A 87 -0.79 13.69 -4.66
N ILE A 88 -1.49 12.57 -4.60
CA ILE A 88 -2.15 11.90 -5.72
C ILE A 88 -3.64 11.80 -5.38
N PRO A 89 -4.45 12.80 -5.77
CA PRO A 89 -5.87 12.81 -5.50
C PRO A 89 -6.68 12.32 -6.70
N ASN A 90 -7.55 11.33 -6.50
CA ASN A 90 -8.52 10.89 -7.49
C ASN A 90 -7.91 10.62 -8.88
N CYS A 91 -6.86 9.80 -8.93
CA CYS A 91 -6.13 9.46 -10.16
C CYS A 91 -6.31 7.97 -10.50
N ASN A 92 -6.05 7.63 -11.76
CA ASN A 92 -6.11 6.25 -12.26
C ASN A 92 -4.73 5.77 -12.69
N PHE A 93 -4.36 4.55 -12.28
CA PHE A 93 -3.10 3.90 -12.60
C PHE A 93 -3.37 2.52 -13.17
N ASN A 94 -2.99 2.28 -14.42
CA ASN A 94 -3.20 1.00 -15.09
C ASN A 94 -1.86 0.45 -15.60
N ASN A 95 -1.46 -0.73 -15.12
CA ASN A 95 -0.16 -1.32 -15.46
C ASN A 95 1.03 -0.40 -15.13
N CYS A 96 0.99 0.24 -13.96
CA CYS A 96 1.95 1.28 -13.55
C CYS A 96 2.73 0.88 -12.29
N THR A 97 3.89 1.50 -12.11
CA THR A 97 4.60 1.50 -10.81
C THR A 97 4.72 2.93 -10.30
N VAL A 98 4.27 3.16 -9.07
CA VAL A 98 4.59 4.37 -8.29
C VAL A 98 5.71 4.00 -7.32
N ARG A 99 6.92 4.51 -7.56
CA ARG A 99 8.08 4.34 -6.68
C ARG A 99 8.40 5.68 -6.02
N SER A 100 8.42 5.71 -4.69
CA SER A 100 8.44 6.96 -3.95
C SER A 100 9.42 6.94 -2.78
N PHE A 101 10.23 7.99 -2.75
CA PHE A 101 10.98 8.50 -1.61
C PHE A 101 10.39 9.83 -1.10
N ALA A 102 9.17 10.17 -1.52
CA ALA A 102 8.47 11.37 -1.06
C ALA A 102 8.15 11.27 0.44
N GLU A 103 8.25 12.40 1.14
CA GLU A 103 7.90 12.56 2.54
C GLU A 103 6.98 13.78 2.75
N PRO A 104 5.66 13.58 2.96
CA PRO A 104 4.91 12.32 2.82
C PRO A 104 4.47 12.02 1.37
N LEU A 105 4.20 10.74 1.09
CA LEU A 105 3.37 10.30 -0.03
C LEU A 105 1.90 10.22 0.42
N ASN A 106 1.02 11.01 -0.18
CA ASN A 106 -0.43 10.98 0.07
C ASN A 106 -1.17 10.50 -1.17
N ILE A 107 -1.91 9.40 -1.06
CA ILE A 107 -2.77 8.88 -2.12
C ILE A 107 -4.20 8.86 -1.59
N THR A 108 -5.12 9.51 -2.30
CA THR A 108 -6.51 9.58 -1.88
C THR A 108 -7.44 9.32 -3.06
N GLN A 109 -8.52 8.57 -2.81
CA GLN A 109 -9.61 8.37 -3.77
C GLN A 109 -9.16 7.85 -5.15
N SER A 110 -8.03 7.16 -5.22
CA SER A 110 -7.40 6.76 -6.48
C SER A 110 -7.67 5.30 -6.81
N HIS A 111 -7.49 4.93 -8.08
CA HIS A 111 -7.73 3.59 -8.57
C HIS A 111 -6.46 3.01 -9.21
N PHE A 112 -6.11 1.80 -8.82
CA PHE A 112 -4.93 1.08 -9.28
C PHE A 112 -5.36 -0.27 -9.84
N THR A 113 -5.08 -0.53 -11.12
CA THR A 113 -5.29 -1.82 -11.78
C THR A 113 -3.95 -2.36 -12.26
N ASN A 114 -3.62 -3.60 -11.91
CA ASN A 114 -2.34 -4.27 -12.22
C ASN A 114 -1.11 -3.39 -11.93
N SER A 115 -1.12 -2.70 -10.79
CA SER A 115 -0.16 -1.65 -10.46
C SER A 115 0.48 -1.85 -9.09
N THR A 116 1.59 -1.17 -8.86
CA THR A 116 2.34 -1.25 -7.60
C THR A 116 2.55 0.13 -7.02
N VAL A 117 2.32 0.27 -5.72
CA VAL A 117 2.78 1.41 -4.92
C VAL A 117 3.93 0.96 -4.04
N LEU A 118 5.13 1.49 -4.26
CA LEU A 118 6.33 1.21 -3.50
C LEU A 118 6.83 2.48 -2.80
N GLN A 119 6.63 2.54 -1.48
CA GLN A 119 7.16 3.60 -0.63
C GLN A 119 8.45 3.13 0.06
N LEU A 120 9.48 3.98 0.02
CA LEU A 120 10.82 3.67 0.53
C LEU A 120 11.22 4.69 1.61
N GLY A 121 11.35 4.24 2.86
CA GLY A 121 11.99 4.98 3.96
C GLY A 121 11.20 6.12 4.62
N PHE A 122 10.04 6.51 4.08
CA PHE A 122 9.32 7.72 4.52
C PHE A 122 7.83 7.50 4.76
N ASN A 123 7.17 8.50 5.34
CA ASN A 123 5.74 8.42 5.66
C ASN A 123 4.86 8.23 4.41
N MET A 124 3.85 7.38 4.51
CA MET A 124 2.85 7.17 3.48
C MET A 124 1.44 7.11 4.08
N PHE A 125 0.51 7.78 3.41
CA PHE A 125 -0.89 7.82 3.77
C PHE A 125 -1.73 7.50 2.53
N VAL A 126 -2.42 6.37 2.54
CA VAL A 126 -3.32 5.93 1.47
C VAL A 126 -4.72 5.84 2.04
N SER A 127 -5.69 6.49 1.39
CA SER A 127 -7.08 6.41 1.84
C SER A 127 -8.11 6.35 0.73
N LYS A 128 -9.24 5.70 1.00
CA LYS A 128 -10.43 5.67 0.13
C LYS A 128 -10.13 5.24 -1.31
N SER A 129 -9.10 4.42 -1.50
CA SER A 129 -8.58 4.03 -2.81
C SER A 129 -8.93 2.58 -3.14
N HIS A 130 -8.95 2.24 -4.42
CA HIS A 130 -9.27 0.91 -4.91
C HIS A 130 -8.06 0.29 -5.62
N PHE A 131 -7.78 -0.97 -5.32
CA PHE A 131 -6.65 -1.74 -5.83
C PHE A 131 -7.13 -3.07 -6.41
N GLU A 132 -7.08 -3.20 -7.72
CA GLU A 132 -7.41 -4.43 -8.47
C GLU A 132 -6.12 -5.07 -8.99
N ASN A 133 -5.86 -6.32 -8.59
CA ASN A 133 -4.60 -7.03 -8.85
C ASN A 133 -3.36 -6.14 -8.58
N SER A 134 -3.43 -5.35 -7.52
CA SER A 134 -2.49 -4.28 -7.21
C SER A 134 -2.17 -4.30 -5.72
N PHE A 135 -0.98 -3.86 -5.34
CA PHE A 135 -0.57 -3.93 -3.93
C PHE A 135 0.23 -2.72 -3.50
N ILE A 136 0.29 -2.54 -2.20
CA ILE A 136 1.12 -1.55 -1.53
C ILE A 136 2.28 -2.26 -0.86
N LYS A 137 3.49 -1.76 -1.08
CA LYS A 137 4.69 -2.14 -0.34
C LYS A 137 5.34 -0.91 0.27
N ALA A 138 5.42 -0.88 1.59
CA ALA A 138 6.12 0.14 2.36
C ALA A 138 7.34 -0.48 3.02
N LEU A 139 8.52 -0.01 2.63
CA LEU A 139 9.79 -0.55 3.07
C LEU A 139 10.63 0.54 3.73
N ASN A 140 10.71 0.52 5.06
CA ASN A 140 11.61 1.38 5.83
C ASN A 140 12.91 0.66 6.18
N VAL A 141 13.52 0.01 5.17
CA VAL A 141 14.88 -0.50 5.30
C VAL A 141 15.80 0.53 4.67
N SER A 142 16.57 1.23 5.51
CA SER A 142 17.94 1.50 5.13
C SER A 142 18.77 0.44 5.86
N VAL A 143 19.61 -0.26 5.11
CA VAL A 143 20.49 -1.32 5.62
C VAL A 143 21.46 -0.83 6.70
N GLU A 144 21.52 0.48 6.94
CA GLU A 144 22.43 1.10 7.90
C GLU A 144 21.71 1.81 9.05
N PHE A 145 20.51 2.38 8.84
CA PHE A 145 19.72 3.10 9.85
C PHE A 145 18.22 3.10 9.52
N PRO A 146 17.39 2.16 10.02
CA PRO A 146 15.93 2.28 9.86
C PRO A 146 15.50 3.65 10.37
N GLN A 147 14.77 4.40 9.54
CA GLN A 147 14.36 5.75 9.89
C GLN A 147 13.35 5.64 11.03
N ARG A 148 13.66 6.23 12.19
CA ARG A 148 12.76 6.18 13.34
C ARG A 148 11.55 7.06 13.11
N ASN A 149 10.48 6.73 13.81
CA ASN A 149 9.23 7.49 13.90
C ASN A 149 8.48 7.62 12.56
N LYS A 150 8.70 6.70 11.61
CA LYS A 150 7.99 6.67 10.33
C LYS A 150 6.63 5.98 10.47
N THR A 151 5.67 6.43 9.68
CA THR A 151 4.27 6.02 9.72
C THR A 151 3.78 5.55 8.36
N VAL A 152 3.08 4.41 8.34
CA VAL A 152 2.22 4.00 7.22
C VAL A 152 0.77 4.04 7.68
N SER A 153 -0.08 4.70 6.92
CA SER A 153 -1.53 4.60 7.10
C SER A 153 -2.18 4.10 5.81
N VAL A 154 -3.03 3.08 5.94
CA VAL A 154 -3.89 2.59 4.85
C VAL A 154 -5.30 2.48 5.40
N ASP A 155 -6.17 3.38 4.97
CA ASP A 155 -7.49 3.58 5.56
C ASP A 155 -8.62 3.50 4.52
N SER A 156 -9.70 2.80 4.84
CA SER A 156 -10.92 2.79 4.02
C SER A 156 -10.66 2.38 2.56
N CYS A 157 -9.68 1.51 2.29
CA CYS A 157 -9.32 1.07 0.94
C CYS A 157 -9.92 -0.31 0.63
N THR A 158 -10.00 -0.62 -0.66
CA THR A 158 -10.48 -1.91 -1.14
C THR A 158 -9.43 -2.57 -2.01
N PHE A 159 -9.13 -3.83 -1.75
CA PHE A 159 -8.16 -4.64 -2.47
C PHE A 159 -8.83 -5.91 -2.97
N PHE A 160 -8.76 -6.14 -4.27
CA PHE A 160 -9.28 -7.35 -4.90
C PHE A 160 -8.23 -7.94 -5.82
N SER A 161 -7.96 -9.24 -5.69
CA SER A 161 -7.14 -9.99 -6.63
C SER A 161 -7.94 -11.17 -7.18
N THR A 162 -7.81 -11.37 -8.48
CA THR A 162 -8.23 -12.60 -9.16
C THR A 162 -7.06 -13.51 -9.48
N ASP A 163 -5.84 -13.02 -9.25
CA ASP A 163 -4.60 -13.77 -9.49
C ASP A 163 -4.17 -14.49 -8.22
N ASN A 164 -4.59 -15.75 -8.11
CA ASN A 164 -4.29 -16.60 -6.96
C ASN A 164 -2.88 -17.20 -7.00
N ASN A 165 -2.08 -16.93 -8.04
CA ASN A 165 -0.75 -17.51 -8.22
C ASN A 165 0.39 -16.61 -7.71
N VAL A 166 0.07 -15.39 -7.30
CA VAL A 166 1.07 -14.39 -6.93
C VAL A 166 1.25 -14.40 -5.41
N GLU A 167 2.46 -14.73 -4.94
CA GLU A 167 2.85 -14.72 -3.52
C GLU A 167 3.02 -13.29 -2.96
N MET A 168 2.07 -12.40 -3.24
CA MET A 168 2.14 -10.99 -2.85
C MET A 168 1.04 -10.64 -1.84
N PRO A 169 1.39 -9.96 -0.74
CA PRO A 169 0.41 -9.37 0.15
C PRO A 169 -0.32 -8.19 -0.51
N ALA A 170 -1.56 -7.91 -0.11
CA ALA A 170 -2.23 -6.67 -0.54
C ALA A 170 -1.55 -5.44 0.07
N ILE A 171 -1.20 -5.53 1.36
CA ILE A 171 -0.47 -4.50 2.10
C ILE A 171 0.75 -5.14 2.77
N ASP A 172 1.94 -4.76 2.34
CA ASP A 172 3.23 -5.27 2.84
C ASP A 172 4.02 -4.15 3.52
N VAL A 173 4.21 -4.21 4.84
CA VAL A 173 4.88 -3.16 5.63
C VAL A 173 6.07 -3.71 6.39
N TRP A 174 7.23 -3.07 6.19
CA TRP A 174 8.51 -3.52 6.72
C TRP A 174 9.22 -2.41 7.48
N SER A 175 9.62 -2.70 8.71
CA SER A 175 10.47 -1.84 9.55
C SER A 175 9.88 -0.46 9.87
N TYR A 176 8.55 -0.31 9.90
CA TYR A 176 7.91 0.94 10.31
C TYR A 176 7.64 0.96 11.81
N ASP A 177 7.92 2.10 12.46
CA ASP A 177 7.65 2.28 13.89
C ASP A 177 6.16 2.40 14.20
N LYS A 178 5.41 3.01 13.27
CA LYS A 178 3.98 3.27 13.39
C LYS A 178 3.23 2.79 12.17
N PHE A 179 2.07 2.19 12.41
CA PHE A 179 1.15 1.83 11.35
C PHE A 179 -0.30 1.92 11.80
N PHE A 180 -1.17 2.31 10.87
CA PHE A 180 -2.62 2.38 11.04
C PHE A 180 -3.24 1.77 9.78
N ILE A 181 -3.61 0.49 9.86
CA ILE A 181 -4.25 -0.21 8.74
C ILE A 181 -5.68 -0.50 9.18
N GLU A 182 -6.60 0.35 8.72
CA GLU A 182 -7.95 0.43 9.28
C GLU A 182 -9.04 0.48 8.22
N TYR A 183 -10.19 -0.14 8.49
CA TYR A 183 -11.38 -0.08 7.63
C TYR A 183 -11.17 -0.56 6.18
N ASN A 184 -10.23 -1.47 5.94
CA ASN A 184 -9.97 -2.00 4.60
C ASN A 184 -10.74 -3.29 4.33
N THR A 185 -11.15 -3.49 3.07
CA THR A 185 -11.68 -4.77 2.58
C THR A 185 -10.66 -5.40 1.64
N ILE A 186 -10.21 -6.62 1.92
CA ILE A 186 -9.14 -7.30 1.18
C ILE A 186 -9.58 -8.71 0.78
N ASN A 187 -9.48 -9.05 -0.50
CA ASN A 187 -9.93 -10.33 -1.04
C ASN A 187 -8.93 -10.92 -2.06
N GLY A 188 -8.58 -12.20 -1.88
CA GLY A 188 -7.90 -13.00 -2.91
C GLY A 188 -6.38 -12.87 -3.00
N TYR A 189 -5.72 -12.33 -1.98
CA TYR A 189 -4.25 -12.15 -1.96
C TYR A 189 -3.52 -13.32 -1.29
N TYR A 190 -2.19 -13.40 -1.39
CA TYR A 190 -1.43 -14.39 -0.63
C TYR A 190 -1.56 -14.16 0.87
N ASN A 191 -1.16 -12.97 1.33
CA ASN A 191 -1.53 -12.45 2.64
C ASN A 191 -2.42 -11.22 2.45
N GLY A 192 -3.44 -11.02 3.28
CA GLY A 192 -4.17 -9.75 3.23
C GLY A 192 -3.28 -8.59 3.69
N ILE A 193 -2.86 -8.66 4.95
CA ILE A 193 -1.90 -7.72 5.55
C ILE A 193 -0.67 -8.50 6.01
N GLN A 194 0.51 -7.99 5.68
CA GLN A 194 1.79 -8.52 6.13
C GLN A 194 2.62 -7.44 6.81
N LEU A 195 2.99 -7.68 8.08
CA LEU A 195 3.88 -6.82 8.84
C LEU A 195 5.17 -7.56 9.19
N GLN A 196 6.32 -6.99 8.84
CA GLN A 196 7.62 -7.54 9.17
C GLN A 196 8.48 -6.50 9.91
N TYR A 197 9.10 -6.92 11.02
CA TYR A 197 10.03 -6.09 11.79
C TYR A 197 9.45 -4.73 12.21
N SER A 198 8.14 -4.63 12.41
CA SER A 198 7.41 -3.36 12.54
C SER A 198 6.84 -3.15 13.95
N GLY A 199 6.53 -1.90 14.29
CA GLY A 199 5.90 -1.52 15.55
C GLY A 199 6.86 -1.19 16.69
N ALA A 200 8.10 -0.77 16.39
CA ALA A 200 9.06 -0.34 17.41
C ALA A 200 8.77 1.05 18.02
N GLY A 201 7.73 1.74 17.54
CA GLY A 201 7.32 3.05 18.06
C GLY A 201 6.63 3.00 19.43
N ASN A 202 6.23 4.17 19.93
CA ASN A 202 5.47 4.27 21.18
C ASN A 202 4.14 3.50 21.09
N SER A 203 3.74 2.87 22.20
CA SER A 203 2.46 2.18 22.35
C SER A 203 1.27 3.05 21.91
N GLY A 204 0.28 2.43 21.27
CA GLY A 204 -0.91 3.08 20.74
C GLY A 204 -0.78 3.58 19.29
N ASN A 205 0.32 3.24 18.59
CA ASN A 205 0.55 3.64 17.20
C ASN A 205 0.79 2.43 16.26
N GLN A 206 0.27 1.25 16.60
CA GLN A 206 0.52 -0.01 15.91
C GLN A 206 -0.79 -0.76 15.66
N ASN A 207 -1.71 -0.13 14.92
CA ASN A 207 -3.11 -0.52 14.87
C ASN A 207 -3.47 -1.29 13.60
N LEU A 208 -4.10 -2.45 13.78
CA LEU A 208 -4.78 -3.23 12.73
C LEU A 208 -6.25 -3.40 13.13
N ASN A 209 -7.12 -2.51 12.68
CA ASN A 209 -8.49 -2.44 13.19
C ASN A 209 -9.56 -2.42 12.10
N ASN A 210 -10.71 -3.05 12.33
CA ASN A 210 -11.88 -2.92 11.45
C ASN A 210 -11.63 -3.33 9.99
N ASN A 211 -10.70 -4.25 9.73
CA ASN A 211 -10.49 -4.77 8.38
C ASN A 211 -11.32 -6.04 8.16
N GLU A 212 -11.82 -6.20 6.94
CA GLU A 212 -12.43 -7.44 6.46
C GLU A 212 -11.48 -8.10 5.45
N ILE A 213 -11.02 -9.31 5.75
CA ILE A 213 -10.00 -10.00 4.96
C ILE A 213 -10.39 -11.44 4.72
N TYR A 214 -10.50 -11.81 3.44
CA TYR A 214 -11.01 -13.12 3.07
C TYR A 214 -10.42 -13.70 1.79
N ASN A 215 -10.58 -15.01 1.62
CA ASN A 215 -10.04 -15.79 0.51
C ASN A 215 -8.53 -15.63 0.31
N SER A 216 -7.77 -15.31 1.36
CA SER A 216 -6.31 -15.22 1.25
C SER A 216 -5.71 -16.62 1.18
N THR A 217 -4.79 -16.86 0.25
CA THR A 217 -4.23 -18.20 0.02
C THR A 217 -3.26 -18.64 1.13
N MET A 218 -2.79 -17.70 1.97
CA MET A 218 -1.91 -17.98 3.12
C MET A 218 -2.46 -17.47 4.45
N SER A 219 -2.49 -16.15 4.68
CA SER A 219 -3.03 -15.58 5.93
C SER A 219 -3.88 -14.34 5.69
N GLY A 220 -4.95 -14.16 6.45
CA GLY A 220 -5.64 -12.87 6.48
C GLY A 220 -4.70 -11.77 6.98
N ILE A 221 -4.12 -11.98 8.17
CA ILE A 221 -3.07 -11.13 8.73
C ILE A 221 -1.86 -11.99 9.07
N MET A 222 -0.66 -11.57 8.64
CA MET A 222 0.61 -12.17 9.00
C MET A 222 1.53 -11.16 9.68
N LEU A 223 2.01 -11.53 10.87
CA LEU A 223 2.97 -10.75 11.65
C LEU A 223 4.27 -11.53 11.80
N PHE A 224 5.40 -10.85 11.61
CA PHE A 224 6.74 -11.38 11.85
C PHE A 224 7.59 -10.36 12.62
N ASN A 225 8.11 -10.75 13.80
CA ASN A 225 8.96 -9.89 14.64
C ASN A 225 8.41 -8.47 14.83
N SER A 226 7.12 -8.39 15.15
CA SER A 226 6.37 -7.14 15.15
C SER A 226 5.55 -6.93 16.42
N THR A 227 5.34 -5.66 16.79
CA THR A 227 4.42 -5.28 17.88
C THR A 227 3.13 -4.73 17.27
N SER A 228 1.97 -5.21 17.73
CA SER A 228 0.67 -4.80 17.16
C SER A 228 -0.49 -4.84 18.15
N SER A 229 -1.44 -3.93 17.96
CA SER A 229 -2.77 -3.89 18.56
C SER A 229 -3.79 -4.27 17.48
N ILE A 230 -4.50 -5.36 17.70
CA ILE A 230 -5.47 -5.91 16.74
C ILE A 230 -6.86 -5.91 17.36
N SER A 231 -7.84 -5.25 16.74
CA SER A 231 -9.22 -5.20 17.22
C SER A 231 -10.25 -5.16 16.09
N SER A 232 -11.42 -5.76 16.31
CA SER A 232 -12.57 -5.65 15.41
C SER A 232 -12.33 -6.04 13.94
N ASN A 233 -11.42 -6.97 13.64
CA ASN A 233 -11.24 -7.46 12.27
C ASN A 233 -12.11 -8.68 12.00
N HIS A 234 -12.60 -8.83 10.76
CA HIS A 234 -13.28 -10.01 10.26
C HIS A 234 -12.35 -10.79 9.32
N LEU A 235 -11.85 -11.94 9.77
CA LEU A 235 -10.88 -12.75 9.03
C LEU A 235 -11.49 -14.12 8.71
N HIS A 236 -11.90 -14.35 7.46
CA HIS A 236 -12.63 -15.57 7.09
C HIS A 236 -12.26 -16.16 5.72
N ASN A 237 -12.49 -17.47 5.53
CA ASN A 237 -12.17 -18.17 4.29
C ASN A 237 -10.71 -18.01 3.82
N ASN A 238 -9.78 -17.72 4.72
CA ASN A 238 -8.36 -17.71 4.40
C ASN A 238 -7.76 -19.08 4.75
N LEU A 239 -6.56 -19.40 4.25
CA LEU A 239 -5.86 -20.60 4.74
C LEU A 239 -5.61 -20.51 6.25
N LYS A 240 -5.16 -19.35 6.74
CA LYS A 240 -5.06 -19.01 8.16
C LYS A 240 -5.70 -17.64 8.42
N GLY A 241 -6.46 -17.48 9.49
CA GLY A 241 -7.04 -16.16 9.83
C GLY A 241 -5.95 -15.18 10.24
N LEU A 242 -5.35 -15.41 11.41
CA LEU A 242 -4.24 -14.63 11.96
C LEU A 242 -3.01 -15.52 12.18
N SER A 243 -1.88 -15.14 11.58
CA SER A 243 -0.60 -15.81 11.76
C SER A 243 0.41 -14.91 12.47
N ILE A 244 0.93 -15.37 13.61
CA ILE A 244 1.86 -14.62 14.46
C ILE A 244 3.18 -15.40 14.56
N TYR A 245 4.23 -14.87 13.94
CA TYR A 245 5.53 -15.52 13.86
C TYR A 245 6.61 -14.71 14.59
N ASP A 246 7.49 -15.44 15.27
CA ASP A 246 8.78 -15.04 15.86
C ASP A 246 8.85 -13.67 16.54
N ASN A 247 8.98 -13.66 17.88
CA ASN A 247 9.21 -12.46 18.69
C ASN A 247 8.17 -11.35 18.51
N CYS A 248 6.95 -11.71 18.15
CA CYS A 248 5.86 -10.75 18.09
C CYS A 248 5.33 -10.39 19.49
N ASN A 249 4.97 -9.12 19.68
CA ASN A 249 4.28 -8.63 20.87
C ASN A 249 2.88 -8.13 20.49
N VAL A 250 1.89 -9.02 20.58
CA VAL A 250 0.54 -8.77 20.06
C VAL A 250 -0.49 -8.66 21.17
N ALA A 251 -1.27 -7.59 21.14
CA ALA A 251 -2.49 -7.46 21.91
C ALA A 251 -3.70 -7.69 21.00
N LEU A 252 -4.43 -8.78 21.24
CA LEU A 252 -5.66 -9.12 20.52
C LEU A 252 -6.85 -8.71 21.39
N TYR A 253 -7.44 -7.55 21.10
CA TYR A 253 -8.52 -6.99 21.88
C TYR A 253 -9.88 -7.53 21.43
N GLY A 254 -10.70 -7.96 22.38
CA GLY A 254 -12.14 -8.12 22.18
C GLY A 254 -12.91 -6.99 22.86
N ASN A 255 -14.16 -6.80 22.47
CA ASN A 255 -15.09 -5.91 23.16
C ASN A 255 -15.98 -6.73 24.11
N PRO A 256 -15.83 -6.59 25.45
CA PRO A 256 -16.63 -7.33 26.42
C PRO A 256 -18.11 -6.92 26.43
N GLY A 257 -18.45 -5.77 25.85
CA GLY A 257 -19.82 -5.29 25.67
C GLY A 257 -20.36 -5.49 24.26
N ALA A 258 -19.71 -6.28 23.42
CA ALA A 258 -20.16 -6.52 22.04
C ALA A 258 -21.57 -7.13 22.00
N GLU A 259 -22.44 -6.52 21.22
CA GLU A 259 -23.76 -7.00 20.84
C GLU A 259 -23.76 -7.62 19.43
N THR A 260 -22.77 -7.27 18.58
CA THR A 260 -22.61 -7.81 17.23
C THR A 260 -21.20 -8.35 16.97
N TYR A 261 -21.03 -9.10 15.87
CA TYR A 261 -19.74 -9.68 15.50
C TYR A 261 -18.72 -8.64 15.01
N ASP A 262 -19.18 -7.51 14.45
CA ASP A 262 -18.31 -6.43 13.94
C ASP A 262 -17.60 -5.67 15.09
N GLU A 263 -18.03 -5.89 16.32
CA GLU A 263 -17.46 -5.27 17.52
C GLU A 263 -16.33 -6.09 18.15
N VAL A 264 -16.02 -7.27 17.62
CA VAL A 264 -14.94 -8.15 18.09
C VAL A 264 -14.04 -8.56 16.93
N ASN A 265 -12.85 -9.09 17.24
CA ASN A 265 -12.13 -9.87 16.24
C ASN A 265 -12.94 -11.15 15.96
N TYR A 266 -13.52 -11.22 14.76
CA TYR A 266 -14.31 -12.34 14.29
C TYR A 266 -13.47 -13.15 13.30
N ILE A 267 -12.94 -14.27 13.77
CA ILE A 267 -12.01 -15.10 13.01
C ILE A 267 -12.65 -16.47 12.85
N THR A 268 -13.11 -16.78 11.64
CA THR A 268 -14.00 -17.93 11.39
C THR A 268 -13.81 -18.53 9.99
N ASN A 269 -14.13 -19.81 9.85
CA ASN A 269 -14.14 -20.52 8.56
C ASN A 269 -12.81 -20.40 7.80
N ASN A 270 -11.68 -20.40 8.51
CA ASN A 270 -10.37 -20.49 7.85
C ASN A 270 -9.99 -21.96 7.65
N ASP A 271 -9.35 -22.30 6.53
CA ASP A 271 -9.20 -23.70 6.09
C ASP A 271 -8.30 -24.52 7.00
N SER A 272 -7.24 -23.92 7.56
CA SER A 272 -6.27 -24.60 8.41
C SER A 272 -6.31 -24.14 9.87
N TYR A 273 -6.22 -22.83 10.13
CA TYR A 273 -6.20 -22.29 11.49
C TYR A 273 -6.91 -20.95 11.54
N GLU A 274 -7.75 -20.76 12.56
CA GLU A 274 -8.27 -19.42 12.87
C GLU A 274 -7.14 -18.52 13.37
N VAL A 275 -6.38 -19.00 14.36
CA VAL A 275 -5.18 -18.32 14.87
C VAL A 275 -4.02 -19.30 14.92
N TYR A 276 -2.90 -18.94 14.30
CA TYR A 276 -1.63 -19.65 14.37
C TYR A 276 -0.59 -18.77 15.06
N ALA A 277 0.14 -19.30 16.05
CA ALA A 277 1.23 -18.60 16.70
C ALA A 277 2.46 -19.52 16.82
N SER A 278 3.64 -19.03 16.41
CA SER A 278 4.90 -19.75 16.66
C SER A 278 5.29 -19.65 18.14
N SER A 279 6.20 -20.52 18.58
CA SER A 279 6.68 -20.54 19.96
C SER A 279 7.24 -19.17 20.37
N GLY A 280 6.81 -18.65 21.52
CA GLY A 280 7.23 -17.33 22.02
C GLY A 280 6.45 -16.14 21.44
N SER A 281 5.45 -16.39 20.59
CA SER A 281 4.68 -15.35 19.89
C SER A 281 3.18 -15.38 20.22
N LEU A 282 2.80 -16.03 21.32
CA LEU A 282 1.40 -16.05 21.78
C LEU A 282 0.97 -14.62 22.18
N PRO A 283 -0.24 -14.17 21.80
CA PRO A 283 -0.77 -12.90 22.27
C PRO A 283 -0.77 -12.83 23.80
N TRP A 284 -0.17 -11.79 24.37
CA TRP A 284 -0.09 -11.62 25.83
C TRP A 284 -1.42 -11.19 26.45
N LYS A 285 -2.35 -10.70 25.62
CA LYS A 285 -3.73 -10.38 25.98
C LYS A 285 -4.67 -10.98 24.93
N SER A 286 -5.51 -11.91 25.36
CA SER A 286 -6.63 -12.48 24.59
C SER A 286 -7.90 -12.40 25.45
N LEU A 287 -8.74 -11.40 25.19
CA LEU A 287 -10.04 -11.25 25.87
C LEU A 287 -11.14 -11.49 24.83
N ARG A 288 -11.99 -12.50 25.05
CA ARG A 288 -13.11 -12.93 24.19
C ARG A 288 -12.89 -12.66 22.69
N THR A 289 -11.93 -13.37 22.10
CA THR A 289 -11.92 -13.59 20.65
C THR A 289 -12.97 -14.65 20.34
N MET A 290 -13.92 -14.38 19.44
CA MET A 290 -14.80 -15.43 18.93
C MET A 290 -14.03 -16.24 17.89
N ILE A 291 -13.33 -17.25 18.38
CA ILE A 291 -12.71 -18.29 17.57
C ILE A 291 -13.73 -19.42 17.46
N THR A 292 -14.31 -19.61 16.29
CA THR A 292 -15.21 -20.74 16.04
C THR A 292 -14.43 -21.79 15.26
N ALA A 293 -13.85 -22.75 15.97
CA ALA A 293 -13.21 -23.91 15.35
C ALA A 293 -14.27 -24.93 14.89
N ARG A 294 -14.04 -25.58 13.75
CA ARG A 294 -14.67 -26.86 13.41
C ARG A 294 -13.94 -28.01 14.10
#